data_AF-A0A1F7XL31-F1
#
_entry.id   AF-A0A1F7XL31-F1
#
_cell.length_a   1.000
_cell.length_b   1.000
_cell.length_c   1.000
_cell.angle_alpha   90.00
_cell.angle_beta   90.00
_cell.angle_gamma   90.00
#
_symmetry.space_group_name_H-M   'P 1'
#
loop_
_entity.id
_entity.type
_entity.pdbx_description
1 polymer ?
#
loop_
_entity_poly.entity_id
_entity_poly.type
_entity_poly.pdbx_seq_one_letter_code
_entity_poly.pdbx_strand_id
1 'polypeptide(L)'
;MAKAKFHFKKISKRLKKVPLVVALPILFASFFLLGIYAGTAKDKITSIFRIPPTLLISASEKVSVSELKNKLNNKDFTFINVHTPYEGEIAGTDMFMEYDGIVAAKAKLPQDKNTEIILYCKTGRMSAEALLTLKKLGYVNVKHLEGGMKAWEKSGEKLFDLSDLPGKVLPEAGFTLPLSWGDIGPRLVALGVIDADKFENGVKLTDEQKKILREGGDIPISIDMKNGQFVVDMLWALGLAQKSIVYTEGPLGKEYAGRVGNFASTGGWSLARGDAVNYLNKFDLIPLTSEQQRRVGEIAKGVFRPCCGNSTWFPDCNHGMAALAAIELLVSKGTLSDEEIYKEVLKLNSFWFPDTYLTTATYFARQGIAWADVSAKEVLGEAYSSAKGAADIYAKVGPVQFKGGAGGSCGA
;
A
#
# COMPACT_ATOMS: atom_id res chain seq x y z
N MET A 1 -57.51 -35.33 38.74
CA MET A 1 -57.58 -34.74 40.10
C MET A 1 -56.46 -33.72 40.21
N ALA A 2 -56.71 -32.43 39.98
CA ALA A 2 -57.32 -31.44 40.89
C ALA A 2 -56.24 -30.56 41.60
N LYS A 3 -56.01 -29.39 41.00
CA LYS A 3 -55.82 -28.04 41.58
C LYS A 3 -55.45 -27.92 43.07
N ALA A 4 -54.34 -27.22 43.35
CA ALA A 4 -54.19 -26.43 44.58
C ALA A 4 -54.18 -24.92 44.25
N LYS A 5 -55.22 -24.22 44.75
CA LYS A 5 -55.41 -22.77 44.70
C LYS A 5 -54.47 -22.10 45.72
N PHE A 6 -53.92 -20.93 45.38
CA PHE A 6 -53.49 -19.96 46.40
C PHE A 6 -54.30 -18.67 46.28
N HIS A 7 -54.80 -18.25 47.43
CA HIS A 7 -55.76 -17.18 47.66
C HIS A 7 -55.01 -15.85 47.83
N PHE A 8 -55.41 -14.82 47.08
CA PHE A 8 -55.04 -13.43 47.35
C PHE A 8 -55.82 -12.90 48.55
N LYS A 9 -55.14 -12.36 49.55
CA LYS A 9 -55.77 -11.49 50.56
C LYS A 9 -55.17 -10.09 50.44
N LYS A 10 -55.99 -9.16 49.95
CA LYS A 10 -55.77 -7.70 50.00
C LYS A 10 -55.90 -7.19 51.43
N ILE A 11 -55.39 -5.97 51.64
CA ILE A 11 -55.81 -4.87 52.57
C ILE A 11 -54.56 -4.32 53.28
N SER A 12 -54.32 -3.03 53.48
CA SER A 12 -54.65 -1.74 52.85
C SER A 12 -53.90 -0.66 53.64
N LYS A 13 -53.70 0.52 53.05
CA LYS A 13 -53.63 1.85 53.71
C LYS A 13 -52.46 2.18 54.66
N ARG A 14 -51.64 3.17 54.26
CA ARG A 14 -51.69 4.60 54.67
C ARG A 14 -50.27 5.21 54.62
N LEU A 15 -50.00 5.97 53.57
CA LEU A 15 -48.95 6.99 53.56
C LEU A 15 -49.31 8.08 54.58
N LYS A 16 -48.55 8.18 55.67
CA LYS A 16 -48.52 9.37 56.52
C LYS A 16 -47.39 10.27 56.04
N LYS A 17 -47.74 11.49 55.65
CA LYS A 17 -46.83 12.59 55.34
C LYS A 17 -46.01 12.93 56.60
N VAL A 18 -44.69 12.97 56.47
CA VAL A 18 -43.78 13.61 57.43
C VAL A 18 -43.28 14.91 56.78
N PRO A 19 -43.29 16.05 57.50
CA PRO A 19 -43.03 17.36 56.91
C PRO A 19 -41.56 17.57 56.55
N LEU A 20 -41.38 18.34 55.48
CA LEU A 20 -40.16 18.68 54.75
C LEU A 20 -39.21 19.61 55.53
N VAL A 21 -38.89 19.38 56.82
CA VAL A 21 -37.96 20.27 57.55
C VAL A 21 -37.19 19.54 58.67
N VAL A 22 -36.47 18.44 58.41
CA VAL A 22 -35.24 18.07 59.19
C VAL A 22 -34.30 17.12 58.41
N ALA A 23 -34.30 17.10 57.07
CA ALA A 23 -33.48 16.13 56.30
C ALA A 23 -32.32 16.77 55.52
N LEU A 24 -31.88 17.98 55.89
CA LEU A 24 -30.86 18.71 55.14
C LEU A 24 -29.40 18.61 55.66
N PRO A 25 -29.09 18.14 56.89
CA PRO A 25 -27.68 17.87 57.26
C PRO A 25 -27.22 16.41 57.07
N ILE A 26 -28.12 15.43 56.99
CA ILE A 26 -27.73 14.00 56.94
C ILE A 26 -27.44 13.51 55.50
N LEU A 27 -27.91 14.23 54.47
CA LEU A 27 -27.65 13.90 53.06
C LEU A 27 -26.25 14.29 52.57
N PHE A 28 -25.53 15.18 53.27
CA PHE A 28 -24.17 15.57 52.88
C PHE A 28 -23.08 14.65 53.45
N ALA A 29 -23.30 14.05 54.62
CA ALA A 29 -22.35 13.11 55.23
C ALA A 29 -22.39 11.72 54.59
N SER A 30 -23.54 11.31 54.00
CA SER A 30 -23.65 10.04 53.27
C SER A 30 -23.00 10.09 51.87
N PHE A 31 -22.97 11.26 51.22
CA PHE A 31 -22.26 11.43 49.94
C PHE A 31 -20.73 11.45 50.09
N PHE A 32 -20.20 11.86 51.25
CA PHE A 32 -18.76 11.86 51.49
C PHE A 32 -18.22 10.45 51.82
N LEU A 33 -18.99 9.62 52.51
CA LEU A 33 -18.61 8.24 52.81
C LEU A 33 -18.86 7.26 51.64
N LEU A 34 -19.82 7.53 50.74
CA LEU A 34 -19.94 6.81 49.46
C LEU A 34 -18.87 7.24 48.43
N GLY A 35 -18.36 8.47 48.53
CA GLY A 35 -17.26 8.95 47.69
C GLY A 35 -15.94 8.20 47.89
N ILE A 36 -15.71 7.66 49.09
CA ILE A 36 -14.48 6.92 49.42
C ILE A 36 -14.57 5.42 49.04
N TYR A 37 -15.78 4.83 49.00
CA TYR A 37 -15.94 3.45 48.54
C TYR A 37 -16.10 3.30 47.02
N ALA A 38 -16.41 4.38 46.30
CA ALA A 38 -16.48 4.39 44.83
C ALA A 38 -15.10 4.54 44.15
N GLY A 39 -14.05 4.91 44.90
CA GLY A 39 -12.71 5.15 44.36
C GLY A 39 -12.02 3.88 43.81
N THR A 40 -12.38 2.70 44.31
CA THR A 40 -11.81 1.41 43.89
C THR A 40 -12.66 0.68 42.84
N ALA A 41 -13.82 1.23 42.49
CA ALA A 41 -14.75 0.68 41.51
C ALA A 41 -14.90 1.58 40.28
N LYS A 42 -14.13 2.65 40.14
CA LYS A 42 -14.24 3.60 39.02
C LYS A 42 -14.05 2.89 37.68
N ASP A 43 -13.06 2.01 37.57
CA ASP A 43 -12.78 1.24 36.36
C ASP A 43 -13.80 0.12 36.09
N LYS A 44 -14.45 -0.41 37.15
CA LYS A 44 -15.50 -1.43 37.02
C LYS A 44 -16.88 -0.82 36.72
N ILE A 45 -17.21 0.35 37.24
CA ILE A 45 -18.48 1.05 37.03
C ILE A 45 -18.54 1.71 35.65
N THR A 46 -17.42 2.22 35.12
CA THR A 46 -17.35 2.72 33.73
C THR A 46 -17.54 1.62 32.69
N SER A 47 -17.34 0.34 33.06
CA SER A 47 -17.56 -0.80 32.16
C SER A 47 -19.03 -1.24 32.03
N ILE A 48 -19.89 -0.89 33.01
CA ILE A 48 -21.27 -1.40 33.10
C ILE A 48 -22.25 -0.56 32.26
N PHE A 49 -21.90 0.69 31.91
CA PHE A 49 -22.74 1.58 31.09
C PHE A 49 -21.95 2.20 29.93
N ARG A 50 -21.40 1.37 29.04
CA ARG A 50 -20.91 1.87 27.74
C ARG A 50 -22.12 2.10 26.83
N ILE A 51 -22.55 3.36 26.68
CA ILE A 51 -23.56 3.73 25.68
C ILE A 51 -23.01 3.36 24.30
N PRO A 52 -23.72 2.54 23.50
CA PRO A 52 -23.31 2.25 22.13
C PRO A 52 -23.06 3.56 21.37
N PRO A 53 -21.91 3.73 20.70
CA PRO A 53 -21.57 4.95 19.99
C PRO A 53 -22.64 5.39 18.99
N THR A 54 -23.35 4.44 18.38
CA THR A 54 -24.48 4.65 17.48
C THR A 54 -25.67 5.39 18.12
N LEU A 55 -25.82 5.35 19.45
CA LEU A 55 -26.84 6.12 20.19
C LEU A 55 -26.40 7.57 20.47
N LEU A 56 -25.12 7.90 20.29
CA LEU A 56 -24.59 9.25 20.42
C LEU A 56 -24.62 10.02 19.08
N ILE A 57 -25.02 9.36 18.00
CA ILE A 57 -25.12 9.91 16.65
C ILE A 57 -26.55 10.40 16.40
N SER A 58 -26.66 11.65 15.93
CA SER A 58 -27.94 12.26 15.56
C SER A 58 -28.50 11.69 14.26
N ALA A 59 -29.79 11.87 14.00
CA ALA A 59 -30.43 11.42 12.76
C ALA A 59 -29.80 12.07 11.49
N SER A 60 -29.36 13.33 11.58
CA SER A 60 -28.69 14.05 10.49
C SER A 60 -27.26 13.55 10.17
N GLU A 61 -26.67 12.78 11.07
CA GLU A 61 -25.33 12.20 10.92
C GLU A 61 -25.37 10.76 10.37
N LYS A 62 -26.55 10.30 9.95
CA LYS A 62 -26.77 8.99 9.33
C LYS A 62 -27.12 9.15 7.86
N VAL A 63 -26.64 8.22 7.05
CA VAL A 63 -27.03 8.09 5.64
C VAL A 63 -27.67 6.72 5.46
N SER A 64 -28.87 6.68 4.87
CA SER A 64 -29.53 5.41 4.53
C SER A 64 -28.90 4.78 3.29
N VAL A 65 -29.13 3.49 3.06
CA VAL A 65 -28.63 2.81 1.84
C VAL A 65 -29.16 3.47 0.56
N SER A 66 -30.44 3.83 0.53
CA SER A 66 -31.05 4.52 -0.62
C SER A 66 -30.47 5.90 -0.86
N GLU A 67 -30.19 6.66 0.20
CA GLU A 67 -29.54 7.97 0.10
C GLU A 67 -28.09 7.84 -0.39
N LEU A 68 -27.32 6.88 0.15
CA LEU A 68 -25.96 6.61 -0.29
C LEU A 68 -25.92 6.25 -1.77
N LYS A 69 -26.82 5.38 -2.24
CA LYS A 69 -26.95 5.04 -3.66
C LYS A 69 -27.15 6.27 -4.54
N ASN A 70 -28.04 7.18 -4.14
CA ASN A 70 -28.28 8.40 -4.89
C ASN A 70 -27.04 9.33 -4.88
N LYS A 71 -26.36 9.45 -3.75
CA LYS A 71 -25.13 10.25 -3.66
C LYS A 71 -23.98 9.66 -4.48
N LEU A 72 -23.85 8.34 -4.56
CA LEU A 72 -22.82 7.69 -5.37
C LEU A 72 -22.94 8.01 -6.88
N ASN A 73 -24.15 8.28 -7.38
CA ASN A 73 -24.37 8.65 -8.78
C ASN A 73 -23.77 10.03 -9.13
N ASN A 74 -23.68 10.94 -8.17
CA ASN A 74 -23.10 12.28 -8.32
C ASN A 74 -22.15 12.53 -7.15
N LYS A 75 -21.07 11.73 -7.11
CA LYS A 75 -20.19 11.65 -5.95
C LYS A 75 -19.41 12.96 -5.74
N ASP A 76 -19.73 13.66 -4.65
CA ASP A 76 -19.14 14.93 -4.21
C ASP A 76 -18.59 14.88 -2.77
N PHE A 77 -18.40 13.67 -2.22
CA PHE A 77 -18.02 13.42 -0.83
C PHE A 77 -16.87 12.42 -0.76
N THR A 78 -16.12 12.45 0.36
CA THR A 78 -15.10 11.43 0.67
C THR A 78 -15.76 10.22 1.33
N PHE A 79 -15.59 9.04 0.73
CA PHE A 79 -16.20 7.80 1.21
C PHE A 79 -15.15 6.86 1.81
N ILE A 80 -15.25 6.58 3.11
CA ILE A 80 -14.20 5.90 3.87
C ILE A 80 -14.70 4.60 4.50
N ASN A 81 -14.00 3.50 4.20
CA ASN A 81 -14.16 2.24 4.91
C ASN A 81 -13.33 2.25 6.18
N VAL A 82 -13.97 2.09 7.34
CA VAL A 82 -13.29 2.05 8.64
C VAL A 82 -13.34 0.69 9.35
N HIS A 83 -13.82 -0.33 8.65
CA HIS A 83 -14.00 -1.66 9.22
C HIS A 83 -12.68 -2.41 9.38
N THR A 84 -12.34 -2.83 10.59
CA THR A 84 -11.18 -3.69 10.85
C THR A 84 -11.60 -4.97 11.58
N PRO A 85 -11.16 -6.18 11.17
CA PRO A 85 -10.37 -6.46 9.96
C PRO A 85 -11.18 -6.17 8.69
N TYR A 86 -10.52 -5.91 7.56
CA TYR A 86 -11.21 -5.64 6.29
C TYR A 86 -12.01 -6.88 5.81
N GLU A 87 -13.21 -6.64 5.29
CA GLU A 87 -14.13 -7.69 4.81
C GLU A 87 -14.84 -7.26 3.51
N GLY A 88 -14.13 -6.55 2.63
CA GLY A 88 -14.67 -5.95 1.42
C GLY A 88 -14.98 -4.47 1.56
N GLU A 89 -15.29 -3.84 0.42
CA GLU A 89 -15.64 -2.42 0.34
C GLU A 89 -16.86 -2.15 -0.55
N ILE A 90 -17.48 -0.98 -0.38
CA ILE A 90 -18.60 -0.57 -1.22
C ILE A 90 -18.03 0.14 -2.46
N ALA A 91 -18.66 -0.04 -3.62
CA ALA A 91 -18.30 0.67 -4.86
C ALA A 91 -18.16 2.18 -4.60
N GLY A 92 -17.13 2.80 -5.17
CA GLY A 92 -16.87 4.22 -4.99
C GLY A 92 -16.21 4.58 -3.66
N THR A 93 -15.71 3.61 -2.89
CA THR A 93 -14.86 3.88 -1.72
C THR A 93 -13.58 4.61 -2.14
N ASP A 94 -13.27 5.72 -1.47
CA ASP A 94 -12.05 6.49 -1.72
C ASP A 94 -10.86 5.91 -1.00
N MET A 95 -11.03 5.44 0.24
CA MET A 95 -9.91 5.02 1.06
C MET A 95 -10.31 4.06 2.18
N PHE A 96 -9.32 3.31 2.66
CA PHE A 96 -9.42 2.50 3.87
C PHE A 96 -8.68 3.17 5.03
N MET A 97 -9.32 3.23 6.20
CA MET A 97 -8.71 3.76 7.41
C MET A 97 -9.31 3.12 8.65
N GLU A 98 -8.52 2.35 9.40
CA GLU A 98 -8.99 1.73 10.64
C GLU A 98 -9.60 2.78 11.59
N TYR A 99 -10.77 2.46 12.16
CA TYR A 99 -11.54 3.41 12.99
C TYR A 99 -10.76 3.97 14.18
N ASP A 100 -9.84 3.19 14.75
CA ASP A 100 -8.95 3.53 15.85
C ASP A 100 -7.62 4.16 15.40
N GLY A 101 -7.29 4.07 14.11
CA GLY A 101 -6.13 4.69 13.48
C GLY A 101 -6.34 6.12 12.96
N ILE A 102 -7.57 6.66 13.03
CA ILE A 102 -7.94 7.94 12.40
C ILE A 102 -7.05 9.11 12.82
N VAL A 103 -6.72 9.21 14.10
CA VAL A 103 -5.88 10.31 14.62
C VAL A 103 -4.48 10.24 14.03
N ALA A 104 -3.90 9.04 13.94
CA ALA A 104 -2.58 8.83 13.35
C ALA A 104 -2.60 9.10 11.84
N ALA A 105 -3.71 8.81 11.18
CA ALA A 105 -3.88 8.98 9.74
C ALA A 105 -4.45 10.37 9.34
N LYS A 106 -4.51 11.35 10.25
CA LYS A 106 -5.16 12.66 10.01
C LYS A 106 -4.67 13.39 8.74
N ALA A 107 -3.41 13.19 8.36
CA ALA A 107 -2.82 13.82 7.17
C ALA A 107 -3.44 13.33 5.86
N LYS A 108 -4.12 12.18 5.89
CA LYS A 108 -4.78 11.54 4.74
C LYS A 108 -6.25 11.95 4.59
N LEU A 109 -6.81 12.68 5.56
CA LEU A 109 -8.17 13.17 5.50
C LEU A 109 -8.25 14.49 4.70
N PRO A 110 -9.44 14.87 4.20
CA PRO A 110 -9.63 16.16 3.55
C PRO A 110 -9.11 17.33 4.39
N GLN A 111 -8.37 18.25 3.76
CA GLN A 111 -7.82 19.42 4.44
C GLN A 111 -8.93 20.40 4.84
N ASP A 112 -9.93 20.57 3.96
CA ASP A 112 -11.14 21.33 4.27
C ASP A 112 -12.04 20.52 5.22
N LYS A 113 -12.27 21.07 6.41
CA LYS A 113 -13.09 20.46 7.47
C LYS A 113 -14.59 20.45 7.17
N ASN A 114 -15.01 21.14 6.12
CA ASN A 114 -16.40 21.18 5.65
C ASN A 114 -16.69 20.14 4.55
N THR A 115 -15.65 19.53 3.96
CA THR A 115 -15.82 18.44 2.99
C THR A 115 -16.69 17.33 3.60
N GLU A 116 -17.71 16.90 2.87
CA GLU A 116 -18.58 15.81 3.33
C GLU A 116 -17.78 14.51 3.41
N ILE A 117 -17.82 13.87 4.58
CA ILE A 117 -17.20 12.57 4.81
C ILE A 117 -18.31 11.58 5.17
N ILE A 118 -18.43 10.50 4.39
CA ILE A 118 -19.31 9.39 4.71
C ILE A 118 -18.47 8.19 5.12
N LEU A 119 -18.69 7.71 6.34
CA LEU A 119 -18.01 6.56 6.90
C LEU A 119 -18.89 5.31 6.82
N TYR A 120 -18.28 4.15 6.69
CA TYR A 120 -19.00 2.90 6.91
C TYR A 120 -18.10 1.83 7.53
N CYS A 121 -18.74 0.87 8.17
CA CYS A 121 -18.08 -0.37 8.57
C CYS A 121 -19.03 -1.55 8.37
N LYS A 122 -18.80 -2.72 8.98
CA LYS A 122 -19.68 -3.89 8.83
C LYS A 122 -21.12 -3.65 9.31
N THR A 123 -21.29 -3.10 10.51
CA THR A 123 -22.63 -2.94 11.15
C THR A 123 -22.96 -1.51 11.58
N GLY A 124 -22.05 -0.57 11.39
CA GLY A 124 -22.20 0.84 11.79
C GLY A 124 -21.56 1.22 13.14
N ARG A 125 -21.12 0.26 13.97
CA ARG A 125 -20.50 0.55 15.28
C ARG A 125 -19.19 1.34 15.14
N MET A 126 -18.22 0.78 14.40
CA MET A 126 -16.90 1.39 14.22
C MET A 126 -17.00 2.72 13.46
N SER A 127 -17.89 2.82 12.47
CA SER A 127 -18.09 4.09 11.76
C SER A 127 -18.71 5.18 12.62
N ALA A 128 -19.56 4.84 13.59
CA ALA A 128 -20.02 5.80 14.59
C ALA A 128 -18.89 6.26 15.53
N GLU A 129 -18.00 5.37 15.96
CA GLU A 129 -16.82 5.73 16.78
C GLU A 129 -15.85 6.63 16.02
N ALA A 130 -15.59 6.29 14.76
CA ALA A 130 -14.80 7.08 13.84
C ALA A 130 -15.40 8.48 13.62
N LEU A 131 -16.73 8.58 13.44
CA LEU A 131 -17.44 9.84 13.29
C LEU A 131 -17.23 10.75 14.51
N LEU A 132 -17.40 10.22 15.72
CA LEU A 132 -17.15 10.97 16.96
C LEU A 132 -15.70 11.45 17.06
N THR A 133 -14.75 10.66 16.57
CA THR A 133 -13.32 11.02 16.51
C THR A 133 -13.09 12.16 15.51
N LEU A 134 -13.66 12.08 14.30
CA LEU A 134 -13.54 13.14 13.30
C LEU A 134 -14.16 14.47 13.77
N LYS A 135 -15.30 14.42 14.49
CA LYS A 135 -15.89 15.62 15.10
C LYS A 135 -14.95 16.28 16.11
N LYS A 136 -14.26 15.50 16.94
CA LYS A 136 -13.24 16.02 17.86
C LYS A 136 -12.04 16.64 17.13
N LEU A 137 -11.77 16.20 15.90
CA LEU A 137 -10.75 16.76 15.01
C LEU A 137 -11.24 17.98 14.20
N GLY A 138 -12.47 18.44 14.44
CA GLY A 138 -13.04 19.65 13.85
C GLY A 138 -13.80 19.44 12.53
N TYR A 139 -14.00 18.21 12.06
CA TYR A 139 -14.84 17.97 10.89
C TYR A 139 -16.31 18.18 11.25
N VAL A 140 -17.01 18.99 10.45
CA VAL A 140 -18.40 19.41 10.75
C VAL A 140 -19.44 18.68 9.90
N ASN A 141 -19.02 18.08 8.77
CA ASN A 141 -19.89 17.38 7.84
C ASN A 141 -19.52 15.90 7.73
N VAL A 142 -19.72 15.16 8.82
CA VAL A 142 -19.41 13.73 8.89
C VAL A 142 -20.67 12.94 9.11
N LYS A 143 -20.91 11.94 8.27
CA LYS A 143 -22.01 10.99 8.40
C LYS A 143 -21.49 9.57 8.39
N HIS A 144 -22.34 8.62 8.78
CA HIS A 144 -22.05 7.22 8.57
C HIS A 144 -23.23 6.44 7.97
N LEU A 145 -22.92 5.41 7.19
CA LEU A 145 -23.92 4.50 6.61
C LEU A 145 -24.63 3.73 7.72
N GLU A 146 -25.95 3.95 7.85
CA GLU A 146 -26.77 3.25 8.83
C GLU A 146 -26.86 1.75 8.49
N GLY A 147 -26.53 0.90 9.48
CA GLY A 147 -26.46 -0.55 9.32
C GLY A 147 -25.24 -1.07 8.54
N GLY A 148 -24.40 -0.17 8.01
CA GLY A 148 -23.12 -0.51 7.39
C GLY A 148 -23.23 -1.45 6.18
N MET A 149 -22.16 -2.22 5.95
CA MET A 149 -22.07 -3.19 4.85
C MET A 149 -23.22 -4.21 4.89
N LYS A 150 -23.67 -4.66 6.06
CA LYS A 150 -24.80 -5.60 6.16
C LYS A 150 -26.11 -5.02 5.61
N ALA A 151 -26.37 -3.73 5.85
CA ALA A 151 -27.55 -3.07 5.29
C ALA A 151 -27.41 -2.88 3.77
N TRP A 152 -26.20 -2.58 3.30
CA TRP A 152 -25.87 -2.51 1.88
C TRP A 152 -26.15 -3.84 1.18
N GLU A 153 -25.62 -4.96 1.68
CA GLU A 153 -25.84 -6.30 1.13
C GLU A 153 -27.33 -6.71 1.20
N LYS A 154 -28.01 -6.41 2.30
CA LYS A 154 -29.45 -6.68 2.45
C LYS A 154 -30.31 -5.93 1.41
N SER A 155 -29.80 -4.84 0.84
CA SER A 155 -30.47 -4.11 -0.24
C SER A 155 -30.30 -4.74 -1.63
N GLY A 156 -29.58 -5.87 -1.73
CA GLY A 156 -29.29 -6.58 -2.97
C GLY A 156 -27.97 -6.18 -3.64
N GLU A 157 -27.23 -5.23 -3.05
CA GLU A 157 -25.93 -4.81 -3.56
C GLU A 157 -24.80 -5.75 -3.12
N LYS A 158 -23.67 -5.69 -3.83
CA LYS A 158 -22.48 -6.49 -3.52
C LYS A 158 -21.37 -5.61 -2.96
N LEU A 159 -20.51 -6.23 -2.14
CA LEU A 159 -19.22 -5.67 -1.77
C LEU A 159 -18.17 -6.03 -2.84
N PHE A 160 -17.24 -5.12 -3.06
CA PHE A 160 -16.00 -5.34 -3.78
C PHE A 160 -15.01 -5.99 -2.83
N ASP A 161 -14.73 -7.26 -3.07
CA ASP A 161 -13.68 -7.96 -2.35
C ASP A 161 -12.35 -7.77 -3.07
N LEU A 162 -11.42 -7.09 -2.40
CA LEU A 162 -10.06 -6.88 -2.86
C LEU A 162 -9.06 -7.75 -2.10
N SER A 163 -9.52 -8.65 -1.22
CA SER A 163 -8.66 -9.45 -0.34
C SER A 163 -7.68 -10.34 -1.11
N ASP A 164 -8.02 -10.73 -2.34
CA ASP A 164 -7.15 -11.52 -3.22
C ASP A 164 -6.16 -10.67 -4.05
N LEU A 165 -6.32 -9.35 -4.06
CA LEU A 165 -5.55 -8.43 -4.89
C LEU A 165 -4.05 -8.52 -4.60
N PRO A 166 -3.57 -8.61 -3.34
CA PRO A 166 -2.16 -8.80 -3.07
C PRO A 166 -1.59 -10.06 -3.71
N GLY A 167 -2.34 -11.17 -3.71
CA GLY A 167 -1.90 -12.42 -4.33
C GLY A 167 -1.78 -12.34 -5.86
N LYS A 168 -2.51 -11.41 -6.49
CA LYS A 168 -2.43 -11.14 -7.94
C LYS A 168 -1.25 -10.23 -8.31
N VAL A 169 -0.90 -9.28 -7.45
CA VAL A 169 0.18 -8.30 -7.71
C VAL A 169 1.53 -8.82 -7.21
N LEU A 170 1.53 -9.42 -6.01
CA LEU A 170 2.70 -9.88 -5.25
C LEU A 170 2.44 -11.31 -4.75
N PRO A 171 2.35 -12.31 -5.64
CA PRO A 171 2.20 -13.70 -5.21
C PRO A 171 3.34 -14.09 -4.27
N GLU A 172 3.03 -14.85 -3.21
CA GLU A 172 4.03 -15.27 -2.22
C GLU A 172 5.17 -16.08 -2.85
N ALA A 173 4.85 -16.90 -3.86
CA ALA A 173 5.82 -17.68 -4.64
C ALA A 173 6.69 -16.83 -5.58
N GLY A 174 6.38 -15.53 -5.72
CA GLY A 174 7.07 -14.65 -6.65
C GLY A 174 6.77 -14.96 -8.12
N PHE A 175 7.65 -14.48 -9.00
CA PHE A 175 7.65 -14.79 -10.42
C PHE A 175 9.01 -15.27 -10.88
N THR A 176 9.02 -16.16 -11.87
CA THR A 176 10.22 -16.52 -12.62
C THR A 176 10.16 -15.84 -13.98
N LEU A 177 11.19 -15.06 -14.30
CA LEU A 177 11.34 -14.42 -15.60
C LEU A 177 11.79 -15.46 -16.64
N PRO A 178 11.54 -15.25 -17.94
CA PRO A 178 12.06 -16.10 -19.01
C PRO A 178 13.57 -15.89 -19.25
N LEU A 179 14.35 -15.76 -18.17
CA LEU A 179 15.78 -15.44 -18.15
C LEU A 179 16.50 -16.35 -17.15
N SER A 180 17.79 -16.57 -17.36
CA SER A 180 18.68 -17.22 -16.38
C SER A 180 19.91 -16.35 -16.12
N TRP A 181 20.50 -16.52 -14.94
CA TRP A 181 21.67 -15.74 -14.51
C TRP A 181 22.93 -16.05 -15.33
N GLY A 182 23.06 -17.28 -15.84
CA GLY A 182 24.21 -17.68 -16.65
C GLY A 182 25.52 -17.37 -15.96
N ASP A 183 26.42 -16.68 -16.67
CA ASP A 183 27.73 -16.25 -16.16
C ASP A 183 27.78 -14.77 -15.73
N ILE A 184 26.61 -14.10 -15.59
CA ILE A 184 26.52 -12.66 -15.27
C ILE A 184 27.29 -12.34 -13.99
N GLY A 185 27.04 -13.06 -12.90
CA GLY A 185 27.71 -12.84 -11.61
C GLY A 185 29.23 -12.96 -11.71
N PRO A 186 29.77 -14.13 -12.11
CA PRO A 186 31.21 -14.34 -12.24
C PRO A 186 31.89 -13.30 -13.14
N ARG A 187 31.25 -12.89 -14.24
CA ARG A 187 31.78 -11.85 -15.14
C ARG A 187 31.84 -10.49 -14.47
N LEU A 188 30.79 -10.07 -13.78
CA LEU A 188 30.76 -8.78 -13.07
C LEU A 188 31.81 -8.73 -11.95
N VAL A 189 32.02 -9.84 -11.24
CA VAL A 189 33.07 -9.98 -10.22
C VAL A 189 34.46 -9.91 -10.85
N ALA A 190 34.70 -10.67 -11.91
CA ALA A 190 36.00 -10.71 -12.60
C ALA A 190 36.40 -9.32 -13.14
N LEU A 191 35.45 -8.57 -13.69
CA LEU A 191 35.64 -7.21 -14.20
C LEU A 191 35.80 -6.16 -13.09
N GLY A 192 35.39 -6.48 -11.86
CA GLY A 192 35.44 -5.58 -10.71
C GLY A 192 34.27 -4.61 -10.62
N VAL A 193 33.27 -4.78 -11.47
CA VAL A 193 31.98 -4.09 -11.34
C VAL A 193 31.33 -4.47 -10.01
N ILE A 194 31.49 -5.73 -9.60
CA ILE A 194 31.18 -6.21 -8.26
C ILE A 194 32.48 -6.58 -7.53
N ASP A 195 32.65 -6.05 -6.34
CA ASP A 195 33.50 -6.60 -5.29
C ASP A 195 32.68 -7.65 -4.52
N ALA A 196 33.03 -8.93 -4.70
CA ALA A 196 32.22 -10.04 -4.20
C ALA A 196 32.05 -10.00 -2.68
N ASP A 197 33.10 -9.62 -1.94
CA ASP A 197 33.05 -9.62 -0.48
C ASP A 197 32.22 -8.44 0.02
N LYS A 198 32.33 -7.25 -0.60
CA LYS A 198 31.44 -6.14 -0.28
C LYS A 198 29.98 -6.49 -0.56
N PHE A 199 29.71 -7.10 -1.72
CA PHE A 199 28.36 -7.43 -2.15
C PHE A 199 27.71 -8.48 -1.25
N GLU A 200 28.45 -9.53 -0.89
CA GLU A 200 27.97 -10.56 0.03
C GLU A 200 27.60 -10.01 1.40
N ASN A 201 28.40 -9.09 1.92
CA ASN A 201 28.17 -8.47 3.23
C ASN A 201 27.10 -7.38 3.19
N GLY A 202 27.06 -6.57 2.14
CA GLY A 202 26.10 -5.47 1.97
C GLY A 202 24.68 -5.97 1.74
N VAL A 203 24.53 -6.98 0.87
CA VAL A 203 23.21 -7.53 0.47
C VAL A 203 22.77 -8.68 1.39
N LYS A 204 23.69 -9.29 2.15
CA LYS A 204 23.45 -10.45 3.02
C LYS A 204 22.92 -11.67 2.25
N LEU A 205 23.73 -12.14 1.30
CA LEU A 205 23.33 -13.21 0.38
C LEU A 205 23.08 -14.56 1.05
N THR A 206 22.07 -15.28 0.55
CA THR A 206 21.91 -16.71 0.79
C THR A 206 23.00 -17.51 0.07
N ASP A 207 23.18 -18.79 0.43
CA ASP A 207 24.21 -19.62 -0.22
C ASP A 207 23.93 -19.85 -1.72
N GLU A 208 22.66 -19.91 -2.11
CA GLU A 208 22.27 -19.96 -3.54
C GLU A 208 22.64 -18.66 -4.27
N GLN A 209 22.42 -17.50 -3.65
CA GLN A 209 22.79 -16.21 -4.23
C GLN A 209 24.31 -16.02 -4.32
N LYS A 210 25.07 -16.52 -3.33
CA LYS A 210 26.55 -16.57 -3.41
C LYS A 210 27.01 -17.44 -4.58
N LYS A 211 26.35 -18.58 -4.79
CA LYS A 211 26.64 -19.45 -5.95
C LYS A 211 26.36 -18.73 -7.27
N ILE A 212 25.21 -18.07 -7.40
CA ILE A 212 24.91 -17.24 -8.59
C ILE A 212 25.99 -16.19 -8.81
N LEU A 213 26.44 -15.52 -7.74
CA LEU A 213 27.44 -14.46 -7.82
C LEU A 213 28.84 -14.98 -8.23
N ARG A 214 29.30 -16.08 -7.62
CA ARG A 214 30.69 -16.55 -7.76
C ARG A 214 30.89 -17.62 -8.83
N GLU A 215 29.92 -18.49 -9.03
CA GLU A 215 30.01 -19.64 -9.94
C GLU A 215 29.11 -19.47 -11.17
N GLY A 216 27.99 -18.76 -11.02
CA GLY A 216 26.96 -18.67 -12.06
C GLY A 216 26.18 -19.98 -12.22
N GLY A 217 25.57 -20.14 -13.40
CA GLY A 217 24.80 -21.33 -13.79
C GLY A 217 23.50 -20.98 -14.49
N ASP A 218 22.87 -21.97 -15.10
CA ASP A 218 21.54 -21.84 -15.72
C ASP A 218 20.42 -21.83 -14.67
N ILE A 219 20.55 -20.90 -13.72
CA ILE A 219 19.61 -20.67 -12.63
C ILE A 219 18.63 -19.60 -13.11
N PRO A 220 17.31 -19.88 -13.17
CA PRO A 220 16.33 -18.89 -13.59
C PRO A 220 16.37 -17.63 -12.72
N ILE A 221 16.15 -16.47 -13.33
CA ILE A 221 15.96 -15.22 -12.60
C ILE A 221 14.54 -15.25 -12.02
N SER A 222 14.43 -15.41 -10.70
CA SER A 222 13.17 -15.29 -9.97
C SER A 222 13.17 -14.08 -9.05
N ILE A 223 12.00 -13.49 -8.83
CA ILE A 223 11.80 -12.39 -7.90
C ILE A 223 10.64 -12.68 -6.94
N ASP A 224 10.89 -12.51 -5.65
CA ASP A 224 9.91 -12.54 -4.58
C ASP A 224 10.20 -11.45 -3.53
N MET A 225 9.42 -11.41 -2.46
CA MET A 225 9.60 -10.41 -1.38
C MET A 225 10.89 -10.61 -0.57
N LYS A 226 11.56 -11.76 -0.68
CA LYS A 226 12.76 -12.11 0.10
C LYS A 226 14.03 -11.78 -0.67
N ASN A 227 14.02 -11.90 -1.99
CA ASN A 227 15.20 -11.74 -2.83
C ASN A 227 15.24 -10.42 -3.64
N GLY A 228 14.23 -9.57 -3.53
CA GLY A 228 14.11 -8.33 -4.32
C GLY A 228 15.36 -7.44 -4.28
N GLN A 229 16.06 -7.37 -3.14
CA GLN A 229 17.34 -6.65 -3.02
C GLN A 229 18.43 -7.26 -3.91
N PHE A 230 18.63 -8.57 -3.82
CA PHE A 230 19.63 -9.26 -4.63
C PHE A 230 19.39 -9.07 -6.12
N VAL A 231 18.13 -9.20 -6.55
CA VAL A 231 17.75 -9.06 -7.96
C VAL A 231 18.01 -7.63 -8.45
N VAL A 232 17.61 -6.59 -7.70
CA VAL A 232 17.85 -5.20 -8.12
C VAL A 232 19.34 -4.88 -8.17
N ASP A 233 20.15 -5.32 -7.21
CA ASP A 233 21.57 -4.97 -7.16
C ASP A 233 22.39 -5.73 -8.22
N MET A 234 22.09 -7.00 -8.48
CA MET A 234 22.71 -7.76 -9.57
C MET A 234 22.42 -7.13 -10.93
N LEU A 235 21.15 -6.79 -11.20
CA LEU A 235 20.74 -6.15 -12.44
C LEU A 235 21.27 -4.71 -12.55
N TRP A 236 21.36 -3.98 -11.43
CA TRP A 236 21.96 -2.66 -11.39
C TRP A 236 23.44 -2.74 -11.81
N ALA A 237 24.22 -3.63 -11.20
CA ALA A 237 25.62 -3.84 -11.59
C ALA A 237 25.76 -4.16 -13.09
N LEU A 238 24.90 -5.03 -13.61
CA LEU A 238 24.87 -5.38 -15.02
C LEU A 238 24.57 -4.16 -15.90
N GLY A 239 23.51 -3.41 -15.60
CA GLY A 239 23.08 -2.24 -16.39
C GLY A 239 24.09 -1.11 -16.34
N LEU A 240 24.76 -0.92 -15.20
CA LEU A 240 25.87 0.04 -15.07
C LEU A 240 26.98 -0.30 -16.06
N ALA A 241 27.38 -1.57 -16.11
CA ALA A 241 28.53 -2.04 -16.87
C ALA A 241 28.28 -2.24 -18.37
N GLN A 242 27.05 -2.59 -18.73
CA GLN A 242 26.64 -2.96 -20.07
C GLN A 242 26.64 -1.78 -21.05
N LYS A 243 27.12 -2.02 -22.27
CA LYS A 243 27.01 -1.08 -23.38
C LYS A 243 25.55 -0.96 -23.85
N SER A 244 25.05 0.27 -23.85
CA SER A 244 23.65 0.55 -24.15
C SER A 244 23.48 1.82 -24.98
N ILE A 245 22.56 1.78 -25.94
CA ILE A 245 22.10 2.97 -26.66
C ILE A 245 21.54 4.02 -25.69
N VAL A 246 20.96 3.57 -24.57
CA VAL A 246 20.39 4.43 -23.54
C VAL A 246 21.46 5.33 -22.92
N TYR A 247 22.69 4.85 -22.81
CA TYR A 247 23.80 5.72 -22.38
C TYR A 247 24.31 6.58 -23.52
N THR A 248 24.54 6.02 -24.71
CA THR A 248 25.20 6.75 -25.81
C THR A 248 24.31 7.82 -26.43
N GLU A 249 22.98 7.68 -26.34
CA GLU A 249 21.99 8.59 -26.92
C GLU A 249 21.02 9.18 -25.90
N GLY A 250 20.90 8.60 -24.69
CA GLY A 250 20.03 9.12 -23.64
C GLY A 250 20.68 10.22 -22.79
N PRO A 251 19.89 10.87 -21.91
CA PRO A 251 20.33 12.06 -21.17
C PRO A 251 21.56 11.82 -20.31
N LEU A 252 21.69 10.65 -19.67
CA LEU A 252 22.80 10.35 -18.77
C LEU A 252 24.17 10.54 -19.44
N GLY A 253 24.35 10.01 -20.65
CA GLY A 253 25.61 10.15 -21.40
C GLY A 253 25.66 11.36 -22.34
N LYS A 254 24.51 11.94 -22.74
CA LYS A 254 24.49 13.11 -23.65
C LYS A 254 24.49 14.45 -22.91
N GLU A 255 23.59 14.62 -21.96
CA GLU A 255 23.36 15.89 -21.25
C GLU A 255 24.16 15.96 -19.94
N TYR A 256 24.44 14.80 -19.34
CA TYR A 256 25.09 14.70 -18.03
C TYR A 256 26.45 14.01 -18.04
N ALA A 257 27.11 13.87 -19.20
CA ALA A 257 28.41 13.20 -19.34
C ALA A 257 29.46 13.62 -18.28
N GLY A 258 29.58 14.93 -18.01
CA GLY A 258 30.53 15.47 -17.03
C GLY A 258 30.06 15.40 -15.57
N ARG A 259 28.87 14.87 -15.31
CA ARG A 259 28.21 14.79 -13.99
C ARG A 259 27.66 13.40 -13.71
N VAL A 260 28.08 12.39 -14.47
CA VAL A 260 27.56 11.03 -14.33
C VAL A 260 27.76 10.48 -12.94
N GLY A 261 28.81 10.85 -12.20
CA GLY A 261 29.01 10.42 -10.81
C GLY A 261 28.02 10.97 -9.79
N ASN A 262 27.15 11.92 -10.16
CA ASN A 262 26.21 12.55 -9.23
C ASN A 262 24.87 11.80 -9.10
N PHE A 263 24.68 10.73 -9.86
CA PHE A 263 23.42 9.97 -9.87
C PHE A 263 23.50 8.75 -8.96
N ALA A 264 22.34 8.37 -8.41
CA ALA A 264 22.22 7.20 -7.56
C ALA A 264 22.57 5.93 -8.34
N SER A 265 22.28 5.86 -9.64
CA SER A 265 22.59 4.71 -10.51
C SER A 265 24.07 4.48 -10.79
N THR A 266 24.94 5.45 -10.46
CA THR A 266 26.35 5.44 -10.84
C THR A 266 27.22 5.68 -9.63
N GLY A 267 27.32 6.92 -9.14
CA GLY A 267 28.10 7.25 -7.95
C GLY A 267 27.54 6.65 -6.67
N GLY A 268 26.26 6.26 -6.67
CA GLY A 268 25.64 5.51 -5.58
C GLY A 268 26.07 4.04 -5.50
N TRP A 269 26.74 3.48 -6.52
CA TRP A 269 27.18 2.09 -6.52
C TRP A 269 28.50 1.91 -5.75
N SER A 270 28.43 1.58 -4.46
CA SER A 270 29.62 1.48 -3.61
C SER A 270 30.28 0.09 -3.59
N LEU A 271 29.59 -0.89 -4.19
CA LEU A 271 29.98 -2.31 -4.21
C LEU A 271 30.98 -2.66 -5.32
N ALA A 272 31.50 -1.69 -6.07
CA ALA A 272 32.55 -1.93 -7.06
C ALA A 272 33.95 -2.00 -6.44
N ARG A 273 34.89 -2.56 -7.19
CA ARG A 273 36.34 -2.41 -6.96
C ARG A 273 36.78 -1.06 -7.52
N GLY A 274 36.98 -0.09 -6.65
CA GLY A 274 37.29 1.29 -7.04
C GLY A 274 36.03 2.08 -7.39
N ASP A 275 36.19 3.13 -8.21
CA ASP A 275 35.09 4.01 -8.59
C ASP A 275 34.18 3.37 -9.67
N ALA A 276 32.89 3.27 -9.36
CA ALA A 276 31.85 2.72 -10.20
C ALA A 276 31.71 3.41 -11.57
N VAL A 277 31.98 4.72 -11.65
CA VAL A 277 31.90 5.49 -12.89
C VAL A 277 32.88 4.94 -13.94
N ASN A 278 33.99 4.32 -13.52
CA ASN A 278 34.95 3.71 -14.44
C ASN A 278 34.44 2.46 -15.15
N TYR A 279 33.29 1.94 -14.74
CA TYR A 279 32.63 0.79 -15.34
C TYR A 279 31.42 1.17 -16.21
N LEU A 280 30.94 2.41 -16.12
CA LEU A 280 29.75 2.88 -16.80
C LEU A 280 29.83 2.67 -18.32
N ASN A 281 28.87 1.93 -18.89
CA ASN A 281 28.72 1.71 -20.33
C ASN A 281 30.01 1.18 -21.00
N LYS A 282 30.74 0.29 -20.33
CA LYS A 282 32.11 -0.08 -20.73
C LYS A 282 32.21 -1.41 -21.48
N PHE A 283 31.39 -2.38 -21.11
CA PHE A 283 31.54 -3.76 -21.54
C PHE A 283 30.36 -4.23 -22.39
N ASP A 284 30.62 -5.11 -23.34
CA ASP A 284 29.58 -5.80 -24.11
C ASP A 284 29.23 -7.13 -23.40
N LEU A 285 28.46 -7.02 -22.33
CA LEU A 285 28.03 -8.14 -21.49
C LEU A 285 26.85 -8.90 -22.07
N ILE A 286 25.93 -8.15 -22.69
CA ILE A 286 24.75 -8.63 -23.41
C ILE A 286 24.92 -8.21 -24.89
N PRO A 287 25.42 -9.09 -25.76
CA PRO A 287 25.58 -8.76 -27.17
C PRO A 287 24.23 -8.47 -27.83
N LEU A 288 24.00 -7.22 -28.25
CA LEU A 288 22.77 -6.77 -28.91
C LEU A 288 23.06 -6.27 -30.32
N THR A 289 22.23 -6.67 -31.28
CA THR A 289 22.24 -6.07 -32.62
C THR A 289 21.79 -4.60 -32.58
N SER A 290 22.09 -3.82 -33.62
CA SER A 290 21.63 -2.42 -33.70
C SER A 290 20.10 -2.29 -33.66
N GLU A 291 19.36 -3.28 -34.18
CA GLU A 291 17.90 -3.31 -34.09
C GLU A 291 17.44 -3.56 -32.65
N GLN A 292 18.05 -4.53 -31.97
CA GLN A 292 17.78 -4.77 -30.57
C GLN A 292 18.13 -3.57 -29.68
N GLN A 293 19.24 -2.88 -29.93
CA GLN A 293 19.59 -1.64 -29.23
C GLN A 293 18.50 -0.58 -29.41
N ARG A 294 18.06 -0.31 -30.65
CA ARG A 294 16.94 0.63 -30.89
C ARG A 294 15.69 0.23 -30.12
N ARG A 295 15.34 -1.05 -30.14
CA ARG A 295 14.19 -1.60 -29.41
C ARG A 295 14.32 -1.41 -27.89
N VAL A 296 15.51 -1.64 -27.31
CA VAL A 296 15.79 -1.32 -25.90
C VAL A 296 15.52 0.16 -25.63
N GLY A 297 15.99 1.06 -26.49
CA GLY A 297 15.76 2.50 -26.35
C GLY A 297 14.28 2.88 -26.35
N GLU A 298 13.50 2.33 -27.28
CA GLU A 298 12.05 2.61 -27.36
C GLU A 298 11.27 2.08 -26.16
N ILE A 299 11.60 0.89 -25.65
CA ILE A 299 11.00 0.35 -24.44
C ILE A 299 11.41 1.17 -23.21
N ALA A 300 12.70 1.52 -23.10
CA ALA A 300 13.24 2.28 -21.98
C ALA A 300 12.57 3.67 -21.84
N LYS A 301 12.16 4.31 -22.94
CA LYS A 301 11.41 5.58 -22.92
C LYS A 301 10.03 5.44 -22.26
N GLY A 302 9.40 4.27 -22.34
CA GLY A 302 8.07 4.01 -21.81
C GLY A 302 8.03 3.41 -20.40
N VAL A 303 9.18 3.03 -19.82
CA VAL A 303 9.27 2.42 -18.49
C VAL A 303 9.70 3.46 -17.46
N PHE A 304 8.90 3.66 -16.43
CA PHE A 304 9.19 4.53 -15.28
C PHE A 304 9.26 3.72 -13.99
N ARG A 305 9.84 4.32 -12.95
CA ARG A 305 9.86 3.79 -11.58
C ARG A 305 9.38 4.84 -10.56
N PRO A 306 8.65 4.45 -9.49
CA PRO A 306 8.06 5.42 -8.56
C PRO A 306 9.07 6.27 -7.77
N CYS A 307 10.35 5.88 -7.74
CA CYS A 307 11.37 6.61 -6.98
C CYS A 307 11.96 7.85 -7.69
N CYS A 308 11.67 8.13 -8.97
CA CYS A 308 11.98 9.42 -9.61
C CYS A 308 11.00 9.77 -10.74
N GLY A 309 11.17 10.94 -11.36
CA GLY A 309 10.35 11.41 -12.47
C GLY A 309 10.78 11.01 -13.88
N ASN A 310 11.93 10.35 -14.04
CA ASN A 310 12.51 10.00 -15.33
C ASN A 310 12.17 8.55 -15.74
N SER A 311 12.09 8.31 -17.05
CA SER A 311 12.00 6.95 -17.60
C SER A 311 13.37 6.25 -17.58
N THR A 312 13.38 4.95 -17.84
CA THR A 312 14.59 4.14 -18.00
C THR A 312 15.49 4.62 -19.14
N TRP A 313 15.00 5.46 -20.06
CA TRP A 313 15.83 6.20 -21.02
C TRP A 313 16.83 7.16 -20.36
N PHE A 314 16.54 7.57 -19.12
CA PHE A 314 17.46 8.27 -18.23
C PHE A 314 17.56 7.50 -16.90
N PRO A 315 18.40 6.45 -16.84
CA PRO A 315 18.50 5.57 -15.67
C PRO A 315 19.32 6.24 -14.56
N ASP A 316 18.69 7.15 -13.81
CA ASP A 316 19.29 8.01 -12.77
C ASP A 316 19.27 7.41 -11.35
N CYS A 317 18.57 6.29 -11.12
CA CYS A 317 18.74 5.44 -9.92
C CYS A 317 19.10 4.00 -10.24
N ASN A 318 19.42 3.28 -9.17
CA ASN A 318 19.58 1.84 -9.15
C ASN A 318 18.44 1.06 -9.82
N HIS A 319 17.18 1.31 -9.47
CA HIS A 319 16.03 0.63 -10.11
C HIS A 319 15.91 0.92 -11.60
N GLY A 320 16.21 2.15 -12.04
CA GLY A 320 16.22 2.51 -13.46
C GLY A 320 17.34 1.77 -14.21
N MET A 321 18.52 1.68 -13.62
CA MET A 321 19.64 0.94 -14.18
C MET A 321 19.40 -0.59 -14.19
N ALA A 322 18.77 -1.11 -13.15
CA ALA A 322 18.35 -2.52 -13.07
C ALA A 322 17.25 -2.84 -14.09
N ALA A 323 16.27 -1.96 -14.27
CA ALA A 323 15.24 -2.09 -15.28
C ALA A 323 15.84 -2.06 -16.69
N LEU A 324 16.85 -1.22 -16.94
CA LEU A 324 17.58 -1.20 -18.21
C LEU A 324 18.21 -2.57 -18.51
N ALA A 325 18.96 -3.13 -17.55
CA ALA A 325 19.56 -4.45 -17.70
C ALA A 325 18.52 -5.56 -17.96
N ALA A 326 17.38 -5.51 -17.27
CA ALA A 326 16.28 -6.44 -17.50
C ALA A 326 15.72 -6.31 -18.92
N ILE A 327 15.48 -5.09 -19.41
CA ILE A 327 15.01 -4.84 -20.78
C ILE A 327 16.03 -5.37 -21.79
N GLU A 328 17.32 -5.13 -21.59
CA GLU A 328 18.39 -5.62 -22.47
C GLU A 328 18.44 -7.14 -22.52
N LEU A 329 18.35 -7.81 -21.36
CA LEU A 329 18.29 -9.27 -21.28
C LEU A 329 17.06 -9.82 -22.02
N LEU A 330 15.88 -9.24 -21.79
CA LEU A 330 14.63 -9.67 -22.42
C LEU A 330 14.63 -9.43 -23.93
N VAL A 331 15.13 -8.29 -24.40
CA VAL A 331 15.29 -8.01 -25.84
C VAL A 331 16.32 -8.95 -26.48
N SER A 332 17.39 -9.31 -25.76
CA SER A 332 18.43 -10.22 -26.27
C SER A 332 17.90 -11.61 -26.62
N LYS A 333 16.83 -12.08 -25.94
CA LYS A 333 16.14 -13.34 -26.29
C LYS A 333 15.60 -13.36 -27.71
N GLY A 334 15.26 -12.21 -28.29
CA GLY A 334 14.81 -12.06 -29.67
C GLY A 334 13.41 -12.62 -29.99
N THR A 335 12.81 -13.41 -29.10
CA THR A 335 11.50 -14.06 -29.32
C THR A 335 10.33 -13.37 -28.64
N LEU A 336 10.59 -12.53 -27.63
CA LEU A 336 9.55 -11.83 -26.87
C LEU A 336 9.06 -10.59 -27.64
N SER A 337 7.76 -10.35 -27.62
CA SER A 337 7.12 -9.10 -28.05
C SER A 337 7.30 -7.97 -27.02
N ASP A 338 7.09 -6.71 -27.43
CA ASP A 338 7.23 -5.57 -26.50
C ASP A 338 6.27 -5.69 -25.33
N GLU A 339 5.03 -6.12 -25.58
CA GLU A 339 4.00 -6.33 -24.55
C GLU A 339 4.44 -7.35 -23.50
N GLU A 340 5.09 -8.45 -23.92
CA GLU A 340 5.66 -9.43 -23.00
C GLU A 340 6.81 -8.85 -22.19
N ILE A 341 7.68 -8.04 -22.80
CA ILE A 341 8.78 -7.38 -22.10
C ILE A 341 8.25 -6.42 -21.03
N TYR A 342 7.25 -5.58 -21.35
CA TYR A 342 6.60 -4.71 -20.37
C TYR A 342 5.99 -5.53 -19.21
N LYS A 343 5.37 -6.68 -19.49
CA LYS A 343 4.83 -7.56 -18.45
C LYS A 343 5.92 -8.11 -17.52
N GLU A 344 7.06 -8.54 -18.06
CA GLU A 344 8.17 -9.02 -17.24
C GLU A 344 8.81 -7.90 -16.39
N VAL A 345 8.96 -6.70 -16.95
CA VAL A 345 9.45 -5.52 -16.22
C VAL A 345 8.47 -5.10 -15.12
N LEU A 346 7.17 -5.19 -15.37
CA LEU A 346 6.14 -4.87 -14.37
C LEU A 346 6.22 -5.80 -13.16
N LYS A 347 6.54 -7.08 -13.36
CA LYS A 347 6.76 -8.02 -12.24
C LYS A 347 7.93 -7.56 -11.38
N LEU A 348 9.07 -7.19 -11.99
CA LEU A 348 10.23 -6.68 -11.25
C LEU A 348 9.88 -5.43 -10.43
N ASN A 349 9.30 -4.43 -11.10
CA ASN A 349 8.89 -3.19 -10.46
C ASN A 349 7.86 -3.42 -9.34
N SER A 350 6.94 -4.38 -9.49
CA SER A 350 5.96 -4.72 -8.45
C SER A 350 6.65 -5.15 -7.16
N PHE A 351 7.67 -6.00 -7.22
CA PHE A 351 8.42 -6.43 -6.04
C PHE A 351 9.41 -5.39 -5.52
N TRP A 352 9.87 -4.46 -6.37
CA TRP A 352 10.70 -3.33 -5.92
C TRP A 352 9.89 -2.21 -5.26
N PHE A 353 8.63 -2.01 -5.66
CA PHE A 353 7.74 -0.97 -5.15
C PHE A 353 6.36 -1.51 -4.76
N PRO A 354 6.29 -2.47 -3.82
CA PRO A 354 5.09 -3.25 -3.56
C PRO A 354 3.89 -2.38 -3.15
N ASP A 355 4.10 -1.39 -2.29
CA ASP A 355 3.04 -0.45 -1.89
C ASP A 355 2.47 0.35 -3.08
N THR A 356 3.33 0.76 -4.01
CA THR A 356 2.90 1.55 -5.18
C THR A 356 2.06 0.71 -6.13
N TYR A 357 2.48 -0.53 -6.39
CA TYR A 357 1.76 -1.40 -7.32
C TYR A 357 0.49 -2.00 -6.69
N LEU A 358 0.44 -2.22 -5.37
CA LEU A 358 -0.82 -2.54 -4.68
C LEU A 358 -1.81 -1.37 -4.73
N THR A 359 -1.32 -0.13 -4.54
CA THR A 359 -2.14 1.07 -4.68
C THR A 359 -2.66 1.23 -6.11
N THR A 360 -1.80 1.05 -7.10
CA THR A 360 -2.16 1.13 -8.53
C THR A 360 -3.14 0.03 -8.92
N ALA A 361 -2.93 -1.21 -8.48
CA ALA A 361 -3.88 -2.29 -8.72
C ALA A 361 -5.24 -2.02 -8.07
N THR A 362 -5.26 -1.38 -6.90
CA THR A 362 -6.51 -0.97 -6.23
C THR A 362 -7.24 0.10 -7.05
N TYR A 363 -6.50 1.05 -7.63
CA TYR A 363 -7.06 2.07 -8.53
C TYR A 363 -7.80 1.43 -9.71
N PHE A 364 -7.18 0.46 -10.38
CA PHE A 364 -7.80 -0.25 -11.51
C PHE A 364 -8.97 -1.15 -11.07
N ALA A 365 -8.82 -1.87 -9.96
CA ALA A 365 -9.86 -2.75 -9.43
C ALA A 365 -11.14 -1.97 -9.08
N ARG A 366 -11.02 -0.77 -8.51
CA ARG A 366 -12.16 0.12 -8.22
C ARG A 366 -12.87 0.66 -9.46
N GLN A 367 -12.22 0.62 -10.62
CA GLN A 367 -12.81 0.93 -11.92
C GLN A 367 -13.36 -0.31 -12.64
N GLY A 368 -13.31 -1.48 -11.99
CA GLY A 368 -13.78 -2.75 -12.55
C GLY A 368 -12.78 -3.41 -13.51
N ILE A 369 -11.52 -2.99 -13.51
CA ILE A 369 -10.46 -3.58 -14.35
C ILE A 369 -9.61 -4.51 -13.47
N ALA A 370 -9.57 -5.80 -13.81
CA ALA A 370 -8.75 -6.77 -13.08
C ALA A 370 -7.27 -6.56 -13.37
N TRP A 371 -6.39 -6.79 -12.39
CA TRP A 371 -4.95 -6.58 -12.53
C TRP A 371 -4.33 -7.29 -13.73
N ALA A 372 -4.79 -8.51 -14.04
CA ALA A 372 -4.32 -9.29 -15.17
C ALA A 372 -4.69 -8.69 -16.55
N ASP A 373 -5.71 -7.82 -16.59
CA ASP A 373 -6.23 -7.19 -17.81
C ASP A 373 -5.67 -5.78 -18.02
N VAL A 374 -4.93 -5.23 -17.05
CA VAL A 374 -4.32 -3.91 -17.17
C VAL A 374 -3.10 -3.98 -18.10
N SER A 375 -2.95 -3.02 -19.00
CA SER A 375 -1.76 -2.93 -19.85
C SER A 375 -0.51 -2.65 -19.02
N ALA A 376 0.49 -3.52 -19.12
CA ALA A 376 1.75 -3.33 -18.41
C ALA A 376 2.50 -2.08 -18.91
N LYS A 377 2.38 -1.75 -20.19
CA LYS A 377 2.94 -0.52 -20.77
C LYS A 377 2.27 0.73 -20.20
N GLU A 378 0.95 0.71 -20.01
CA GLU A 378 0.24 1.82 -19.37
C GLU A 378 0.70 2.00 -17.92
N VAL A 379 0.70 0.91 -17.15
CA VAL A 379 1.07 0.93 -15.72
C VAL A 379 2.52 1.38 -15.51
N LEU A 380 3.45 0.93 -16.36
CA LEU A 380 4.84 1.35 -16.29
C LEU A 380 5.08 2.76 -16.82
N GLY A 381 4.09 3.37 -17.46
CA GLY A 381 4.20 4.72 -18.01
C GLY A 381 4.24 5.82 -16.95
N GLU A 382 4.53 7.05 -17.41
CA GLU A 382 4.71 8.23 -16.57
C GLU A 382 3.54 8.49 -15.61
N ALA A 383 2.30 8.35 -16.10
CA ALA A 383 1.09 8.68 -15.36
C ALA A 383 0.86 7.82 -14.11
N TYR A 384 1.50 6.65 -14.02
CA TYR A 384 1.28 5.68 -12.94
C TYR A 384 2.58 5.35 -12.21
N SER A 385 3.68 5.20 -12.93
CA SER A 385 4.96 4.76 -12.38
C SER A 385 6.02 5.85 -12.26
N SER A 386 5.82 7.10 -12.70
CA SER A 386 6.73 8.18 -12.29
C SER A 386 6.50 8.55 -10.82
N ALA A 387 7.45 9.23 -10.16
CA ALA A 387 7.28 9.72 -8.80
C ALA A 387 6.02 10.59 -8.63
N LYS A 388 5.73 11.44 -9.61
CA LYS A 388 4.50 12.24 -9.63
C LYS A 388 3.27 11.37 -9.90
N GLY A 389 3.34 10.49 -10.90
CA GLY A 389 2.23 9.60 -11.25
C GLY A 389 1.82 8.70 -10.08
N ALA A 390 2.79 8.06 -9.43
CA ALA A 390 2.58 7.24 -8.26
C ALA A 390 1.96 8.04 -7.10
N ALA A 391 2.42 9.27 -6.86
CA ALA A 391 1.84 10.15 -5.86
C ALA A 391 0.39 10.58 -6.21
N ASP A 392 0.12 10.88 -7.47
CA ASP A 392 -1.23 11.24 -7.95
C ASP A 392 -2.20 10.06 -7.83
N ILE A 393 -1.76 8.84 -8.13
CA ILE A 393 -2.55 7.61 -7.93
C ILE A 393 -2.77 7.35 -6.44
N TYR A 394 -1.75 7.50 -5.61
CA TYR A 394 -1.90 7.41 -4.16
C TYR A 394 -2.90 8.44 -3.61
N ALA A 395 -2.90 9.68 -4.12
CA ALA A 395 -3.87 10.69 -3.72
C ALA A 395 -5.32 10.32 -4.08
N LYS A 396 -5.53 9.58 -5.18
CA LYS A 396 -6.86 9.09 -5.60
C LYS A 396 -7.33 7.86 -4.84
N VAL A 397 -6.42 6.95 -4.47
CA VAL A 397 -6.73 5.68 -3.81
C VAL A 397 -6.67 5.77 -2.28
N GLY A 398 -5.90 6.73 -1.78
CA GLY A 398 -5.53 6.80 -0.38
C GLY A 398 -4.72 5.59 0.10
N PRO A 399 -4.59 5.44 1.43
CA PRO A 399 -3.98 4.28 2.02
C PRO A 399 -4.78 3.03 1.68
N VAL A 400 -4.06 2.01 1.21
CA VAL A 400 -4.59 0.66 1.08
C VAL A 400 -4.38 -0.11 2.38
N GLN A 401 -5.27 -1.06 2.62
CA GLN A 401 -5.19 -2.03 3.72
C GLN A 401 -4.01 -3.01 3.57
N PHE A 402 -3.52 -3.20 2.34
CA PHE A 402 -2.48 -4.14 2.01
C PHE A 402 -1.15 -3.43 2.12
N LYS A 403 -0.34 -3.77 3.12
CA LYS A 403 1.05 -3.32 3.16
C LYS A 403 1.88 -4.24 2.28
N GLY A 404 2.56 -3.66 1.30
CA GLY A 404 3.71 -4.28 0.69
C GLY A 404 4.76 -4.57 1.76
N GLY A 405 5.42 -5.72 1.68
CA GLY A 405 6.61 -5.95 2.50
C GLY A 405 7.74 -4.98 2.10
N ALA A 406 8.91 -5.11 2.72
CA ALA A 406 10.06 -4.32 2.31
C ALA A 406 10.43 -4.67 0.84
N GLY A 407 10.29 -3.70 -0.07
CA GLY A 407 10.77 -3.82 -1.45
C GLY A 407 12.30 -3.67 -1.53
N GLY A 408 12.86 -3.81 -2.74
CA GLY A 408 14.30 -3.60 -2.98
C GLY A 408 14.74 -2.17 -2.63
N SER A 409 15.74 -2.05 -1.75
CA SER A 409 16.31 -0.80 -1.23
C SER A 409 16.98 0.05 -2.32
N CYS A 410 17.11 1.34 -2.05
CA CYS A 410 17.76 2.34 -2.91
C CYS A 410 19.30 2.40 -2.75
N GLY A 411 19.92 1.54 -1.94
CA GLY A 411 21.35 1.65 -1.59
C GLY A 411 22.08 0.32 -1.63
N ALA A 412 23.31 0.37 -2.14
CA ALA A 412 24.24 -0.75 -2.28
C ALA A 412 25.65 -0.32 -1.82
#